data_AF-A0ABD5ISB0-F1
#
_entry.id   AF-A0ABD5ISB0-F1
#
_cell.length_a   1.000
_cell.length_b   1.000
_cell.length_c   1.000
_cell.angle_alpha   90.00
_cell.angle_beta   90.00
_cell.angle_gamma   90.00
#
_symmetry.space_group_name_H-M   'P 1'
#
loop_
_entity.id
_entity.type
_entity.pdbx_description
1 polymer ?
#
loop_
_entity_poly.entity_id
_entity_poly.type
_entity_poly.pdbx_seq_one_letter_code
_entity_poly.pdbx_strand_id
1 'polypeptide(L)'
;MAKDTKFLDAFARQIKLSIHTIAPAKVVRFSETKQTADIQLLFMTVYADGTKEPYGMIEDVPVLYQRFKLNQGQSFTATINGVTQTVQVEQDLVYTPFLRAGDIVVVGFAERALDNLTNRPFDPEFHRTHSVQDAIILGVLQ
;
A
#
# COMPACT_ATOMS: atom_id res chain seq x y z
N MET A 1 -26.87 13.07 -31.80
CA MET A 1 -27.00 13.78 -30.49
C MET A 1 -27.21 12.80 -29.33
N ALA A 2 -28.36 12.12 -29.16
CA ALA A 2 -28.55 11.24 -27.99
C ALA A 2 -27.70 9.95 -27.95
N LYS A 3 -27.26 9.41 -29.11
CA LYS A 3 -26.38 8.23 -29.19
C LYS A 3 -24.91 8.58 -28.94
N ASP A 4 -24.46 9.71 -29.45
CA ASP A 4 -23.07 10.16 -29.33
C ASP A 4 -22.73 10.52 -27.87
N THR A 5 -23.66 11.16 -27.15
CA THR A 5 -23.49 11.44 -25.72
C THR A 5 -23.36 10.15 -24.90
N LYS A 6 -24.19 9.14 -25.15
CA LYS A 6 -24.11 7.84 -24.45
C LYS A 6 -22.79 7.10 -24.71
N PHE A 7 -22.25 7.22 -25.93
CA PHE A 7 -20.94 6.66 -26.24
C PHE A 7 -19.83 7.36 -25.45
N LEU A 8 -19.80 8.69 -25.44
CA LEU A 8 -18.79 9.46 -24.70
C LEU A 8 -18.89 9.23 -23.19
N ASP A 9 -20.10 9.12 -22.64
CA ASP A 9 -20.31 8.81 -21.22
C ASP A 9 -19.80 7.40 -20.86
N ALA A 10 -20.08 6.41 -21.70
CA ALA A 10 -19.58 5.04 -21.51
C ALA A 10 -18.05 4.98 -21.60
N PHE A 11 -17.46 5.68 -22.57
CA PHE A 11 -16.01 5.78 -22.73
C PHE A 11 -15.35 6.47 -21.52
N ALA A 12 -15.90 7.61 -21.08
CA ALA A 12 -15.41 8.31 -19.89
C ALA A 12 -15.54 7.45 -18.62
N ARG A 13 -16.63 6.68 -18.49
CA ARG A 13 -16.81 5.73 -17.39
C ARG A 13 -15.77 4.61 -17.43
N GLN A 14 -15.48 4.05 -18.60
CA GLN A 14 -14.47 3.00 -18.76
C GLN A 14 -13.08 3.48 -18.36
N ILE A 15 -12.69 4.70 -18.78
CA ILE A 15 -11.42 5.30 -18.37
C ILE A 15 -11.37 5.44 -16.84
N LYS A 16 -12.41 6.01 -16.22
CA LYS A 16 -12.46 6.20 -14.76
C LYS A 16 -12.36 4.89 -14.00
N LEU A 17 -13.00 3.81 -14.47
CA LEU A 17 -12.94 2.49 -13.84
C LEU A 17 -11.57 1.82 -14.01
N SER A 18 -10.80 2.16 -15.05
CA SER A 18 -9.45 1.63 -15.26
C SER A 18 -8.38 2.29 -14.39
N ILE A 19 -8.67 3.46 -13.80
CA ILE A 19 -7.72 4.21 -12.98
C ILE A 19 -7.88 3.81 -11.52
N HIS A 20 -6.97 2.98 -11.03
CA HIS A 20 -6.86 2.64 -9.61
C HIS A 20 -6.01 3.67 -8.89
N THR A 21 -6.49 4.18 -7.76
CA THR A 21 -5.80 5.22 -6.97
C THR A 21 -5.51 4.74 -5.56
N ILE A 22 -6.55 4.52 -4.77
CA ILE A 22 -6.47 3.99 -3.41
C ILE A 22 -7.64 3.03 -3.18
N ALA A 23 -7.38 1.92 -2.51
CA ALA A 23 -8.41 0.98 -2.09
C ALA A 23 -8.11 0.39 -0.71
N PRO A 24 -9.13 0.01 0.07
CA PRO A 24 -8.94 -0.84 1.23
C PRO A 24 -8.72 -2.28 0.78
N ALA A 25 -7.76 -2.95 1.41
CA ALA A 25 -7.41 -4.34 1.16
C ALA A 25 -7.29 -5.11 2.46
N LYS A 26 -7.41 -6.43 2.40
CA LYS A 26 -7.17 -7.33 3.52
C LYS A 26 -5.86 -8.08 3.31
N VAL A 27 -5.03 -8.14 4.34
CA VAL A 27 -3.79 -8.91 4.34
C VAL A 27 -4.13 -10.40 4.42
N VAL A 28 -3.64 -11.17 3.45
CA VAL A 28 -3.76 -12.63 3.41
C VAL A 28 -2.54 -13.26 4.07
N ARG A 29 -1.35 -12.77 3.73
CA ARG A 29 -0.06 -13.25 4.25
C ARG A 29 0.93 -12.10 4.33
N PHE A 30 1.81 -12.11 5.33
CA PHE A 30 2.90 -11.14 5.48
C PHE A 30 4.25 -11.85 5.55
N SER A 31 5.24 -11.31 4.85
CA SER A 31 6.62 -11.78 4.84
C SER A 31 7.52 -10.75 5.53
N GLU A 32 7.92 -11.02 6.77
CA GLU A 32 8.77 -10.12 7.56
C GLU A 32 10.18 -9.95 6.98
N THR A 33 10.71 -10.94 6.24
CA THR A 33 12.06 -10.85 5.67
C THR A 33 12.10 -9.94 4.45
N LYS A 34 11.09 -10.05 3.57
CA LYS A 34 10.98 -9.23 2.36
C LYS A 34 10.25 -7.91 2.60
N GLN A 35 9.50 -7.83 3.70
CA GLN A 35 8.63 -6.70 4.04
C GLN A 35 7.58 -6.45 2.94
N THR A 36 7.05 -7.56 2.45
CA THR A 36 5.98 -7.64 1.46
C THR A 36 4.78 -8.39 2.05
N ALA A 37 3.59 -8.12 1.52
CA ALA A 37 2.37 -8.81 1.89
C ALA A 37 1.58 -9.23 0.65
N ASP A 38 0.92 -10.38 0.76
CA ASP A 38 -0.11 -10.77 -0.20
C ASP A 38 -1.45 -10.22 0.30
N ILE A 39 -2.17 -9.53 -0.56
CA ILE A 39 -3.38 -8.80 -0.21
C ILE A 39 -4.53 -9.10 -1.16
N GLN A 40 -5.75 -8.86 -0.69
CA GLN A 40 -6.94 -8.90 -1.52
C GLN A 40 -7.75 -7.62 -1.34
N LEU A 41 -8.12 -6.95 -2.44
CA LEU A 41 -8.96 -5.76 -2.36
C LEU A 41 -10.33 -6.09 -1.78
N LEU A 42 -10.88 -5.19 -0.96
CA LEU A 42 -12.22 -5.35 -0.39
C LEU A 42 -13.32 -4.91 -1.36
N PHE A 43 -12.98 -4.08 -2.36
CA PHE A 43 -13.90 -3.75 -3.44
C PHE A 43 -14.11 -4.96 -4.36
N MET A 44 -15.29 -5.03 -4.97
CA MET A 44 -15.60 -6.02 -5.99
C MET A 44 -15.61 -5.34 -7.35
N THR A 45 -15.18 -6.05 -8.39
CA THR A 45 -15.40 -5.60 -9.76
C THR A 45 -16.85 -5.87 -10.15
N VAL A 46 -17.45 -4.97 -10.93
CA VAL A 46 -18.81 -5.12 -11.46
C VAL A 46 -18.74 -5.08 -12.97
N TYR A 47 -19.05 -6.20 -13.61
CA TYR A 47 -19.04 -6.32 -15.07
C TYR A 47 -20.30 -5.70 -15.68
N ALA A 48 -20.30 -5.54 -17.01
CA ALA A 48 -21.41 -4.93 -17.74
C ALA A 48 -22.74 -5.72 -17.62
N ASP A 49 -22.66 -7.02 -17.33
CA ASP A 49 -23.80 -7.90 -17.08
C ASP A 49 -24.32 -7.84 -15.63
N GLY A 50 -23.66 -7.07 -14.76
CA GLY A 50 -24.01 -6.93 -13.35
C GLY A 50 -23.43 -8.02 -12.43
N THR A 51 -22.63 -8.94 -12.97
CA THR A 51 -21.90 -9.91 -12.14
C THR A 51 -20.86 -9.20 -11.28
N LYS A 52 -20.72 -9.67 -10.04
CA LYS A 52 -19.80 -9.11 -9.05
C LYS A 52 -18.77 -10.16 -8.70
N GLU A 53 -17.50 -9.85 -8.91
CA GLU A 53 -16.41 -10.75 -8.59
C GLU A 53 -15.40 -10.08 -7.66
N PRO A 54 -14.83 -10.83 -6.70
CA PRO A 54 -13.72 -10.34 -5.93
C PRO A 54 -12.50 -10.15 -6.83
N TYR A 55 -11.66 -9.17 -6.52
CA TYR A 55 -10.37 -9.07 -7.18
C TYR A 55 -9.51 -10.28 -6.83
N GLY A 56 -8.64 -10.65 -7.77
CA GLY A 56 -7.56 -11.59 -7.52
C GLY A 56 -6.66 -11.11 -6.39
N MET A 57 -5.97 -12.07 -5.76
CA MET A 57 -4.93 -11.76 -4.80
C MET A 57 -3.78 -11.04 -5.51
N ILE A 58 -3.25 -10.00 -4.86
CA ILE A 58 -2.08 -9.26 -5.31
C ILE A 58 -0.93 -9.73 -4.43
N GLU A 59 0.12 -10.23 -5.05
CA GLU A 59 1.25 -10.87 -4.38
C GLU A 59 2.42 -9.91 -4.19
N ASP A 60 3.24 -10.17 -3.17
CA ASP A 60 4.51 -9.48 -2.92
C ASP A 60 4.39 -7.93 -2.87
N VAL A 61 3.28 -7.41 -2.35
CA VAL A 61 3.04 -5.95 -2.26
C VAL A 61 3.95 -5.33 -1.19
N PRO A 62 4.77 -4.32 -1.51
CA PRO A 62 5.66 -3.69 -0.54
C PRO A 62 4.91 -2.88 0.53
N VAL A 63 5.43 -2.92 1.76
CA VAL A 63 4.91 -2.13 2.88
C VAL A 63 5.77 -0.89 3.12
N LEU A 64 5.12 0.26 3.33
CA LEU A 64 5.80 1.52 3.58
C LEU A 64 6.49 1.51 4.96
N TYR A 65 7.77 1.92 4.98
CA TYR A 65 8.55 2.08 6.21
C TYR A 65 8.51 3.51 6.73
N GLN A 66 8.60 3.65 8.05
CA GLN A 66 8.69 4.96 8.69
C GLN A 66 9.99 5.06 9.50
N ARG A 67 10.74 6.13 9.27
CA ARG A 67 11.93 6.48 10.04
C ARG A 67 11.66 7.77 10.79
N PHE A 68 11.88 7.78 12.09
CA PHE A 68 11.67 8.95 12.93
C PHE A 68 12.98 9.36 13.58
N LYS A 69 13.32 10.64 13.43
CA LYS A 69 14.42 11.26 14.15
C LYS A 69 13.89 11.80 15.47
N LEU A 70 14.48 11.37 16.57
CA LEU A 70 14.19 11.97 17.87
C LEU A 70 15.00 13.26 18.02
N ASN A 71 14.33 14.34 18.43
CA ASN A 71 15.04 15.56 18.80
C ASN A 71 15.70 15.36 20.16
N GLN A 72 17.01 15.56 20.22
CA GLN A 72 17.81 15.44 21.44
C GLN A 72 17.23 16.37 22.53
N GLY A 73 16.98 15.81 23.72
CA GLY A 73 16.50 16.55 24.89
C GLY A 73 15.42 15.86 25.73
N GLN A 74 14.77 14.81 25.22
CA GLN A 74 13.83 14.03 26.02
C GLN A 74 14.52 12.84 26.67
N SER A 75 14.87 12.99 27.93
CA SER A 75 15.33 11.91 28.79
C SER A 75 14.15 11.00 29.10
N PHE A 76 14.23 9.71 28.79
CA PHE A 76 13.24 8.74 29.25
C PHE A 76 13.82 7.89 30.37
N THR A 77 13.01 7.68 31.40
CA THR A 77 13.32 6.79 32.52
C THR A 77 12.88 5.38 32.16
N ALA A 78 13.84 4.50 31.92
CA ALA A 78 13.58 3.07 31.76
C ALA A 78 13.99 2.34 33.05
N THR A 79 13.09 1.54 33.59
CA THR A 79 13.38 0.67 34.73
C THR A 79 13.89 -0.66 34.19
N ILE A 80 15.21 -0.86 34.26
CA ILE A 80 15.85 -2.12 33.89
C ILE A 80 16.25 -2.80 35.20
N ASN A 81 15.72 -4.00 35.44
CA ASN A 81 15.99 -4.78 36.66
C ASN A 81 15.74 -4.01 37.98
N GLY A 82 14.71 -3.17 38.03
CA GLY A 82 14.35 -2.40 39.23
C GLY A 82 15.17 -1.13 39.47
N VAL A 83 16.12 -0.79 38.59
CA VAL A 83 16.88 0.45 38.65
C VAL A 83 16.41 1.40 37.56
N THR A 84 15.96 2.59 37.95
CA THR A 84 15.56 3.66 37.02
C THR A 84 16.81 4.34 36.47
N GLN A 85 17.13 4.13 35.20
CA GLN A 85 18.21 4.84 34.52
C GLN A 85 17.64 5.84 33.52
N THR A 86 18.24 7.04 33.51
CA THR A 86 17.99 8.06 32.49
C THR A 86 18.83 7.75 31.27
N VAL A 87 18.19 7.29 30.20
CA VAL A 87 18.87 6.97 28.93
C VAL A 87 18.71 8.15 27.98
N GLN A 88 19.84 8.68 27.49
CA GLN A 88 19.88 9.65 26.40
C GLN A 88 19.97 8.87 25.08
N VAL A 89 19.04 9.09 24.15
CA VAL A 89 19.11 8.48 22.82
C VAL A 89 19.51 9.53 21.81
N GLU A 90 20.70 9.36 21.24
CA GLU A 90 21.24 10.17 20.14
C GLU A 90 21.07 9.49 18.77
N GLN A 91 20.23 8.45 18.67
CA GLN A 91 20.08 7.64 17.45
C GLN A 91 18.67 7.77 16.86
N ASP A 92 18.59 7.67 15.54
CA ASP A 92 17.32 7.59 14.80
C ASP A 92 16.60 6.27 15.16
N LEU A 93 15.31 6.35 15.50
CA LEU A 93 14.49 5.15 15.69
C LEU A 93 13.91 4.71 14.34
N VAL A 94 14.19 3.47 13.97
CA VAL A 94 13.60 2.81 12.80
C VAL A 94 12.53 1.85 13.29
N TYR A 95 11.28 2.10 12.90
CA TYR A 95 10.17 1.19 13.16
C TYR A 95 9.93 0.34 11.92
N THR A 96 10.05 -0.97 12.08
CA THR A 96 9.75 -1.92 11.01
C THR A 96 8.25 -2.19 11.01
N PRO A 97 7.55 -2.07 9.86
CA PRO A 97 6.14 -2.37 9.80
C PRO A 97 5.89 -3.85 10.07
N PHE A 98 4.78 -4.14 10.73
CA PHE A 98 4.36 -5.50 11.07
C PHE A 98 2.87 -5.64 10.80
N LEU A 99 2.52 -6.62 9.96
CA LEU A 99 1.15 -6.90 9.56
C LEU A 99 0.78 -8.33 9.93
N ARG A 100 -0.51 -8.56 10.18
CA ARG A 100 -1.08 -9.89 10.45
C ARG A 100 -2.10 -10.26 9.38
N ALA A 101 -2.23 -11.56 9.15
CA ALA A 101 -3.30 -12.07 8.32
C ALA A 101 -4.66 -11.64 8.90
N GLY A 102 -5.51 -11.06 8.07
CA GLY A 102 -6.80 -10.50 8.46
C GLY A 102 -6.81 -8.98 8.70
N ASP A 103 -5.65 -8.33 8.81
CA ASP A 103 -5.58 -6.88 8.96
C ASP A 103 -6.16 -6.18 7.72
N ILE A 104 -6.90 -5.09 7.94
CA ILE A 104 -7.37 -4.22 6.87
C ILE A 104 -6.35 -3.11 6.69
N VAL A 105 -5.92 -2.88 5.45
CA VAL A 105 -4.90 -1.89 5.09
C VAL A 105 -5.41 -0.96 4.00
N VAL A 106 -4.86 0.25 3.94
CA VAL A 106 -5.00 1.13 2.78
C VAL A 106 -3.85 0.84 1.82
N VAL A 107 -4.19 0.61 0.56
CA VAL A 107 -3.21 0.48 -0.52
C VAL A 107 -3.36 1.59 -1.53
N GLY A 108 -2.23 2.15 -1.98
CA GLY A 108 -2.14 3.07 -3.10
C GLY A 108 -1.59 2.36 -4.33
N PHE A 109 -2.04 2.77 -5.52
CA PHE A 109 -1.54 2.22 -6.78
C PHE A 109 -0.62 3.23 -7.46
N ALA A 110 0.52 2.76 -7.93
CA ALA A 110 1.50 3.60 -8.58
C ALA A 110 1.04 4.03 -9.99
N GLU A 111 1.52 5.20 -10.40
CA GLU A 111 1.28 5.73 -11.75
C GLU A 111 1.92 4.85 -12.84
N ARG A 112 3.05 4.23 -12.52
CA ARG A 112 3.87 3.41 -13.43
C ARG A 112 4.22 2.07 -12.79
N ALA A 113 4.65 1.12 -13.61
CA ALA A 113 5.08 -0.20 -13.16
C ALA A 113 6.21 -0.14 -12.11
N LEU A 114 6.11 -1.00 -11.10
CA LEU A 114 7.07 -1.07 -10.00
C LEU A 114 8.07 -2.25 -10.10
N ASP A 115 8.01 -3.09 -11.14
CA ASP A 115 8.85 -4.31 -11.21
C ASP A 115 10.34 -4.01 -11.15
N ASN A 116 10.76 -2.92 -11.80
CA ASN A 116 12.15 -2.49 -11.89
C ASN A 116 12.53 -1.47 -10.81
N LEU A 117 11.73 -1.34 -9.74
CA LEU A 117 11.98 -0.38 -8.67
C LEU A 117 13.34 -0.66 -8.01
N THR A 118 14.23 0.32 -8.09
CA THR A 118 15.53 0.31 -7.43
C THR A 118 15.73 1.60 -6.64
N ASN A 119 16.80 1.68 -5.83
CA ASN A 119 17.17 2.88 -5.09
C ASN A 119 17.79 3.98 -5.98
N ARG A 120 17.56 3.96 -7.29
CA ARG A 120 18.08 4.90 -8.28
C ARG A 120 16.98 5.20 -9.29
N PRO A 121 17.09 6.31 -10.04
CA PRO A 121 16.22 6.54 -11.19
C PRO A 121 16.25 5.32 -12.10
N PHE A 122 15.08 4.77 -12.40
CA PHE A 122 14.92 3.58 -13.23
C PHE A 122 13.88 3.85 -14.32
N ASP A 123 14.01 3.15 -15.44
CA ASP A 123 12.95 3.10 -16.46
C ASP A 123 11.97 1.99 -16.07
N PRO A 124 10.67 2.29 -15.92
CA PRO A 124 9.67 1.27 -15.64
C PRO A 124 9.53 0.20 -16.73
N GLU A 125 10.01 0.46 -17.96
CA GLU A 125 9.99 -0.43 -19.15
C GLU A 125 8.58 -0.79 -19.66
N PHE A 126 7.67 -1.11 -18.76
CA PHE A 126 6.26 -1.36 -19.02
C PHE A 126 5.46 -0.06 -19.16
N HIS A 127 4.50 -0.07 -20.07
CA HIS A 127 3.62 1.07 -20.35
C HIS A 127 2.32 1.05 -19.55
N ARG A 128 2.16 0.10 -18.63
CA ARG A 128 0.98 0.03 -17.75
C ARG A 128 0.98 1.20 -16.78
N THR A 129 -0.20 1.74 -16.54
CA THR A 129 -0.43 2.84 -15.60
C THR A 129 -1.61 2.53 -14.70
N HIS A 130 -1.54 2.94 -13.43
CA HIS A 130 -2.62 2.74 -12.44
C HIS A 130 -3.09 1.29 -12.33
N SER A 131 -2.18 0.32 -12.49
CA SER A 131 -2.48 -1.10 -12.42
C SER A 131 -2.74 -1.52 -10.97
N VAL A 132 -3.65 -2.47 -10.78
CA VAL A 132 -3.89 -3.11 -9.48
C VAL A 132 -2.65 -3.84 -8.96
N GLN A 133 -1.80 -4.33 -9.87
CA GLN A 133 -0.57 -5.05 -9.53
C GLN A 133 0.52 -4.15 -8.94
N ASP A 134 0.50 -2.86 -9.25
CA ASP A 134 1.50 -1.90 -8.81
C ASP A 134 1.05 -1.22 -7.49
N ALA A 135 0.66 -2.04 -6.52
CA ALA A 135 0.16 -1.58 -5.23
C ALA A 135 1.30 -1.31 -4.24
N ILE A 136 1.06 -0.42 -3.28
CA ILE A 136 1.93 -0.15 -2.12
C ILE A 136 1.03 -0.03 -0.88
N ILE A 137 1.35 -0.75 0.18
CA ILE A 137 0.63 -0.65 1.45
C ILE A 137 1.07 0.62 2.19
N LEU A 138 0.11 1.52 2.43
CA LEU A 138 0.34 2.81 3.06
C LEU A 138 0.23 2.75 4.59
N GLY A 139 -0.61 1.85 5.10
CA GLY A 139 -0.83 1.68 6.53
C GLY A 139 -2.02 0.77 6.84
N VAL A 140 -2.17 0.45 8.13
CA VAL A 140 -3.29 -0.35 8.67
C VAL A 140 -4.46 0.57 9.00
N LEU A 141 -5.68 0.14 8.63
CA LEU A 141 -6.94 0.73 9.09
C LEU A 141 -7.35 0.01 10.38
N GLN A 142 -7.40 0.77 11.48
CA GLN A 142 -7.79 0.28 12.81
C GLN A 142 -9.16 0.83 13.20
#